data_AF-A0A1Y1QE47-F1
#
_entry.id   AF-A0A1Y1QE47-F1
#
_cell.length_a   1.000
_cell.length_b   1.000
_cell.length_c   1.000
_cell.angle_alpha   90.00
_cell.angle_beta   90.00
_cell.angle_gamma   90.00
#
_symmetry.space_group_name_H-M   'P 1'
#
loop_
_entity.id
_entity.type
_entity.pdbx_description
1 polymer ?
#
loop_
_entity_poly.entity_id
_entity_poly.type
_entity_poly.pdbx_seq_one_letter_code
_entity_poly.pdbx_strand_id
1 'polypeptide(L)'
;MAIDTQQVMAELQRIIASPGFRARKLIKKFLHYVVQESLAGRGEQLNQYTIAVNALGKTADFSPIYNPIVRIEAGRLRKLLDDYYSDVGHLNTVMIRMPKGSYQVEFQACESQSQQAVYLSDEAQPRVSEGPRLFVHFQMVHGDHSDAYPLLYKVRGDLLLILSRFRNIRLVSSASMDTGHPISGQRLRDVWDIYRADYLLTCDVNAGSEALELCFSLAHTPTDETVWRNTVALPTAPCAETLQAMYRQVTANTVSLHCGLMLQHWAQHWNNTVTSVPGHHRVLVAYLNFLQAMSVETFTQVLQVCRQRLKCFPHDSKALVVFARLCAFDGVLQYRLIEDRDQVWTQAARLAMKLDVGNAEAHSVFAHNSYMRGDYALCRAELDVARQANPFDLSGEYLHGIGLCMLGDWEEGIAIIKQLMLVPCNKPDWYHVLPFLYAFNRGDYLEALAHAEHIQQFGYWGEVARCVSYYHLGHYSRAQAEWMRLQEKYPDLLCNKRLSDSRFLSDTAFQGLWTTLRSLL
;
A
#
# COMPACT_ATOMS: atom_id res chain seq x y z
N MET A 1 -10.34 -15.46 -39.97
CA MET A 1 -10.71 -16.56 -39.05
C MET A 1 -12.22 -16.74 -39.10
N ALA A 2 -12.72 -17.97 -39.24
CA ALA A 2 -14.15 -18.22 -39.09
C ALA A 2 -14.53 -18.11 -37.61
N ILE A 3 -15.54 -17.31 -37.27
CA ILE A 3 -16.05 -17.17 -35.91
C ILE A 3 -16.87 -18.42 -35.61
N ASP A 4 -16.52 -19.15 -34.55
CA ASP A 4 -17.27 -20.34 -34.15
C ASP A 4 -18.48 -19.98 -33.28
N THR A 5 -19.55 -20.77 -33.38
CA THR A 5 -20.79 -20.64 -32.60
C THR A 5 -20.50 -20.61 -31.11
N GLN A 6 -19.54 -21.43 -30.64
CA GLN A 6 -19.16 -21.48 -29.24
C GLN A 6 -18.54 -20.16 -28.75
N GLN A 7 -17.79 -19.45 -29.60
CA GLN A 7 -17.18 -18.16 -29.26
C GLN A 7 -18.23 -17.06 -29.13
N VAL A 8 -19.23 -17.05 -30.03
CA VAL A 8 -20.36 -16.10 -29.96
C VAL A 8 -21.19 -16.34 -28.71
N MET A 9 -21.46 -17.60 -28.35
CA MET A 9 -22.23 -17.93 -27.15
C MET A 9 -21.48 -17.57 -25.85
N ALA A 10 -20.16 -17.75 -25.81
CA ALA A 10 -19.33 -17.30 -24.69
C ALA A 10 -19.34 -15.77 -24.53
N GLU A 11 -19.28 -15.03 -25.64
CA GLU A 11 -19.41 -13.58 -25.65
C GLU A 11 -20.78 -13.11 -25.14
N LEU A 12 -21.86 -13.74 -25.62
CA LEU A 12 -23.21 -13.48 -25.16
C LEU A 12 -23.36 -13.64 -23.64
N GLN A 13 -22.79 -14.70 -23.06
CA GLN A 13 -22.84 -14.90 -21.61
C GLN A 13 -22.08 -13.82 -20.84
N ARG A 14 -20.92 -13.39 -21.34
CA ARG A 14 -20.14 -12.28 -20.75
C ARG A 14 -20.92 -10.97 -20.77
N ILE A 15 -21.53 -10.61 -21.89
CA ILE A 15 -22.36 -9.40 -22.02
C ILE A 15 -23.52 -9.45 -21.01
N ILE A 16 -24.25 -10.57 -20.96
CA ILE A 16 -25.43 -10.74 -20.10
C ILE A 16 -25.09 -10.69 -18.60
N ALA A 17 -23.90 -11.15 -18.21
CA ALA A 17 -23.39 -11.12 -16.84
C ALA A 17 -22.83 -9.76 -16.40
N SER A 18 -22.53 -8.87 -17.36
CA SER A 18 -21.90 -7.57 -17.09
C SER A 18 -22.79 -6.63 -16.25
N PRO A 19 -22.18 -5.68 -15.48
CA PRO A 19 -22.93 -4.77 -14.61
C PRO A 19 -24.05 -4.00 -15.32
N GLY A 20 -23.83 -3.57 -16.57
CA GLY A 20 -24.82 -2.83 -17.38
C GLY A 20 -26.06 -3.65 -17.78
N PHE A 21 -25.92 -4.98 -17.87
CA PHE A 21 -26.98 -5.91 -18.28
C PHE A 21 -27.58 -6.72 -17.11
N ARG A 22 -26.89 -6.82 -15.97
CA ARG A 22 -27.27 -7.66 -14.82
C ARG A 22 -28.71 -7.43 -14.34
N ALA A 23 -29.15 -6.18 -14.24
CA ALA A 23 -30.49 -5.81 -13.78
C ALA A 23 -31.57 -5.81 -14.88
N ARG A 24 -31.21 -5.90 -16.17
CA ARG A 24 -32.12 -5.63 -17.31
C ARG A 24 -32.67 -6.91 -17.94
N LYS A 25 -33.64 -7.56 -17.28
CA LYS A 25 -34.22 -8.85 -17.71
C LYS A 25 -34.75 -8.87 -19.16
N LEU A 26 -35.40 -7.79 -19.60
CA LEU A 26 -36.06 -7.73 -20.91
C LEU A 26 -35.03 -7.59 -22.06
N ILE A 27 -33.99 -6.77 -21.88
CA ILE A 27 -32.88 -6.61 -22.83
C ILE A 27 -32.06 -7.89 -22.95
N LYS A 28 -31.84 -8.60 -21.84
CA LYS A 28 -31.17 -9.91 -21.86
C LYS A 28 -31.92 -10.92 -22.73
N LYS A 29 -33.25 -11.02 -22.59
CA LYS A 29 -34.09 -11.89 -23.42
C LYS A 29 -34.05 -11.48 -24.89
N PHE A 30 -34.12 -10.18 -25.16
CA PHE A 30 -34.00 -9.63 -26.52
C PHE A 30 -32.67 -10.06 -27.16
N LEU A 31 -31.54 -9.74 -26.52
CA LEU A 31 -30.20 -10.02 -27.04
C LEU A 31 -29.97 -11.52 -27.24
N HIS A 32 -30.39 -12.35 -26.28
CA HIS A 32 -30.27 -13.79 -26.38
C HIS A 32 -31.02 -14.35 -27.60
N TYR A 33 -32.27 -13.92 -27.81
CA TYR A 33 -33.09 -14.36 -28.93
C TYR A 33 -32.51 -13.97 -30.29
N VAL A 34 -32.11 -12.70 -30.47
CA VAL A 34 -31.58 -12.25 -31.77
C VAL A 34 -30.23 -12.87 -32.11
N VAL A 35 -29.38 -13.16 -31.11
CA VAL A 35 -28.11 -13.87 -31.31
C VAL A 35 -28.35 -15.32 -31.72
N GLN A 36 -29.28 -16.03 -31.07
CA GLN A 36 -29.63 -17.41 -31.42
C GLN A 36 -30.20 -17.51 -32.85
N GLU A 37 -31.14 -16.64 -33.21
CA GLU A 37 -31.74 -16.65 -34.54
C GLU A 37 -30.73 -16.26 -35.63
N SER A 38 -29.80 -15.35 -35.34
CA SER A 38 -28.73 -14.97 -36.27
C SER A 38 -27.69 -16.09 -36.45
N LEU A 39 -27.33 -16.82 -35.38
CA LEU A 39 -26.47 -18.01 -35.46
C LEU A 39 -27.14 -19.17 -36.22
N ALA A 40 -28.47 -19.29 -36.12
CA ALA A 40 -29.23 -20.31 -36.82
C ALA A 40 -29.55 -19.96 -38.29
N GLY A 41 -28.98 -18.86 -38.82
CA GLY A 41 -29.16 -18.42 -40.21
C GLY A 41 -30.53 -17.80 -40.51
N ARG A 42 -31.33 -17.47 -39.49
CA ARG A 42 -32.68 -16.89 -39.62
C ARG A 42 -32.74 -15.39 -39.30
N GLY A 43 -31.57 -14.72 -39.22
CA GLY A 43 -31.46 -13.31 -38.85
C GLY A 43 -32.29 -12.35 -39.73
N GLU A 44 -32.40 -12.62 -41.03
CA GLU A 44 -33.19 -11.80 -41.96
C GLU A 44 -34.71 -11.82 -41.69
N GLN A 45 -35.18 -12.84 -40.97
CA GLN A 45 -36.60 -13.00 -40.62
C GLN A 45 -36.97 -12.24 -39.32
N LEU A 46 -35.97 -11.65 -38.63
CA LEU A 46 -36.18 -10.87 -37.42
C LEU A 46 -36.89 -9.56 -37.73
N ASN A 47 -38.17 -9.49 -37.34
CA ASN A 47 -39.01 -8.31 -37.47
C ASN A 47 -39.64 -7.94 -36.13
N GLN A 48 -40.31 -6.78 -36.08
CA GLN A 48 -40.88 -6.29 -34.82
C GLN A 48 -41.92 -7.23 -34.23
N TYR A 49 -42.69 -7.93 -35.07
CA TYR A 49 -43.70 -8.87 -34.61
C TYR A 49 -43.07 -10.11 -33.97
N THR A 50 -42.15 -10.77 -34.67
CA THR A 50 -41.48 -11.99 -34.21
C THR A 50 -40.70 -11.77 -32.93
N ILE A 51 -39.97 -10.66 -32.80
CA ILE A 51 -39.24 -10.34 -31.57
C ILE A 51 -40.19 -10.03 -30.40
N ALA A 52 -41.28 -9.30 -30.66
CA ALA A 52 -42.26 -8.98 -29.62
C ALA A 52 -42.90 -10.24 -29.03
N VAL A 53 -43.33 -11.16 -29.89
CA VAL A 53 -44.01 -12.39 -29.47
C VAL A 53 -43.03 -13.40 -28.88
N ASN A 54 -41.95 -13.71 -29.59
CA ASN A 54 -41.06 -14.82 -29.24
C ASN A 54 -40.00 -14.46 -28.19
N ALA A 55 -39.59 -13.19 -28.09
CA ALA A 55 -38.55 -12.76 -27.14
C ALA A 55 -39.12 -11.95 -25.97
N LEU A 56 -40.07 -11.05 -26.24
CA LEU A 56 -40.59 -10.09 -25.26
C LEU A 56 -41.92 -10.52 -24.62
N GLY A 57 -42.48 -11.67 -25.03
CA GLY A 57 -43.69 -12.26 -24.45
C GLY A 57 -44.96 -11.46 -24.71
N LYS A 58 -45.06 -10.81 -25.88
CA LYS A 58 -46.30 -10.15 -26.34
C LYS A 58 -47.25 -11.16 -26.98
N THR A 59 -48.54 -10.82 -26.95
CA THR A 59 -49.63 -11.62 -27.51
C THR A 59 -49.69 -11.50 -29.04
N ALA A 60 -50.39 -12.44 -29.68
CA ALA A 60 -50.43 -12.57 -31.15
C ALA A 60 -51.09 -11.37 -31.87
N ASP A 61 -51.87 -10.56 -31.16
CA ASP A 61 -52.49 -9.30 -31.59
C ASP A 61 -51.52 -8.09 -31.56
N PHE A 62 -50.23 -8.30 -31.26
CA PHE A 62 -49.22 -7.25 -31.25
C PHE A 62 -49.12 -6.52 -32.62
N SER A 63 -49.31 -5.20 -32.60
CA SER A 63 -49.12 -4.35 -33.76
C SER A 63 -47.89 -3.45 -33.61
N PRO A 64 -46.88 -3.60 -34.50
CA PRO A 64 -45.71 -2.71 -34.57
C PRO A 64 -46.05 -1.23 -34.86
N ILE A 65 -47.26 -0.93 -35.32
CA ILE A 65 -47.73 0.44 -35.59
C ILE A 65 -48.03 1.16 -34.28
N TYR A 66 -48.72 0.48 -33.37
CA TYR A 66 -49.24 1.07 -32.12
C TYR A 66 -48.34 0.83 -30.91
N ASN A 67 -47.38 -0.11 -30.98
CA ASN A 67 -46.49 -0.42 -29.87
C ASN A 67 -45.01 -0.39 -30.29
N PRO A 68 -44.25 0.66 -29.90
CA PRO A 68 -42.86 0.82 -30.31
C PRO A 68 -41.86 0.04 -29.45
N ILE A 69 -42.30 -0.85 -28.55
CA ILE A 69 -41.43 -1.53 -27.56
C ILE A 69 -40.19 -2.16 -28.20
N VAL A 70 -40.32 -2.83 -29.35
CA VAL A 70 -39.19 -3.48 -30.02
C VAL A 70 -38.19 -2.45 -30.57
N ARG A 71 -38.66 -1.30 -31.06
CA ARG A 71 -37.79 -0.20 -31.52
C ARG A 71 -37.06 0.46 -30.35
N ILE A 72 -37.76 0.68 -29.23
CA ILE A 72 -37.19 1.28 -28.02
C ILE A 72 -36.12 0.36 -27.43
N GLU A 73 -36.41 -0.92 -27.27
CA GLU A 73 -35.48 -1.89 -26.69
C GLU A 73 -34.30 -2.19 -27.62
N ALA A 74 -34.49 -2.20 -28.94
CA ALA A 74 -33.36 -2.25 -29.87
C ALA A 74 -32.48 -1.01 -29.79
N GLY A 75 -33.05 0.19 -29.60
CA GLY A 75 -32.28 1.41 -29.35
C GLY A 75 -31.45 1.33 -28.07
N ARG A 76 -32.05 0.84 -26.98
CA ARG A 76 -31.37 0.63 -25.69
C ARG A 76 -30.29 -0.46 -25.78
N LEU A 77 -30.57 -1.55 -26.49
CA LEU A 77 -29.62 -2.64 -26.69
C LEU A 77 -28.40 -2.16 -27.48
N ARG A 78 -28.59 -1.39 -28.56
CA ARG A 78 -27.47 -0.78 -29.30
C ARG A 78 -26.60 0.07 -28.37
N LYS A 79 -27.21 0.99 -27.62
CA LYS A 79 -26.46 1.84 -26.67
C LYS A 79 -25.71 1.00 -25.64
N LEU A 80 -26.33 -0.03 -25.07
CA LEU A 80 -25.67 -0.88 -24.08
C LEU A 80 -24.55 -1.75 -24.67
N LEU A 81 -24.68 -2.19 -25.92
CA LEU A 81 -23.59 -2.88 -26.62
C LEU A 81 -22.44 -1.89 -26.92
N ASP A 82 -22.76 -0.68 -27.38
CA ASP A 82 -21.78 0.38 -27.60
C ASP A 82 -21.04 0.74 -26.30
N ASP A 83 -21.77 0.93 -25.19
CA ASP A 83 -21.19 1.18 -23.85
C ASP A 83 -20.34 -0.01 -23.37
N TYR A 84 -20.82 -1.25 -23.56
CA TYR A 84 -20.09 -2.47 -23.19
C TYR A 84 -18.77 -2.62 -23.94
N TYR A 85 -18.78 -2.40 -25.26
CA TYR A 85 -17.60 -2.49 -26.11
C TYR A 85 -16.69 -1.25 -26.03
N SER A 86 -17.17 -0.12 -25.50
CA SER A 86 -16.34 1.07 -25.23
C SER A 86 -15.55 0.99 -23.92
N ASP A 87 -15.89 0.06 -23.02
CA ASP A 87 -15.25 -0.13 -21.71
C ASP A 87 -14.51 -1.48 -21.61
N VAL A 88 -15.17 -2.56 -21.19
CA VAL A 88 -14.49 -3.87 -20.94
C VAL A 88 -14.51 -4.79 -22.17
N GLY A 89 -15.45 -4.58 -23.09
CA GLY A 89 -15.71 -5.49 -24.22
C GLY A 89 -14.71 -5.40 -25.37
N HIS A 90 -13.94 -4.31 -25.50
CA HIS A 90 -12.95 -4.14 -26.58
C HIS A 90 -11.80 -5.16 -26.54
N LEU A 91 -11.60 -5.83 -25.40
CA LEU A 91 -10.58 -6.86 -25.19
C LEU A 91 -11.03 -8.25 -25.65
N ASN A 92 -12.28 -8.42 -26.06
CA ASN A 92 -12.84 -9.70 -26.45
C ASN A 92 -12.55 -10.02 -27.94
N THR A 93 -12.35 -11.29 -28.24
CA THR A 93 -12.02 -11.79 -29.59
C THR A 93 -13.20 -11.74 -30.58
N VAL A 94 -14.43 -11.54 -30.09
CA VAL A 94 -15.66 -11.50 -30.90
C VAL A 94 -16.50 -10.32 -30.43
N MET A 95 -16.94 -9.48 -31.37
CA MET A 95 -17.86 -8.38 -31.11
C MET A 95 -19.24 -8.69 -31.69
N ILE A 96 -20.28 -8.55 -30.86
CA ILE A 96 -21.69 -8.67 -31.27
C ILE A 96 -22.24 -7.27 -31.52
N ARG A 97 -22.53 -6.95 -32.78
CA ARG A 97 -23.06 -5.63 -33.16
C ARG A 97 -24.50 -5.74 -33.65
N MET A 98 -25.33 -4.76 -33.29
CA MET A 98 -26.66 -4.59 -33.87
C MET A 98 -26.72 -3.33 -34.74
N PRO A 99 -26.69 -3.44 -36.08
CA PRO A 99 -26.76 -2.31 -36.99
C PRO A 99 -28.02 -1.46 -36.79
N LYS A 100 -27.95 -0.17 -37.15
CA LYS A 100 -29.13 0.70 -37.21
C LYS A 100 -30.07 0.22 -38.31
N GLY A 101 -31.37 0.19 -38.04
CA GLY A 101 -32.39 -0.24 -39.02
C GLY A 101 -32.58 -1.75 -39.14
N SER A 102 -31.69 -2.56 -38.55
CA SER A 102 -31.83 -4.03 -38.52
C SER A 102 -31.98 -4.55 -37.09
N TYR A 103 -32.60 -5.73 -36.96
CA TYR A 103 -32.62 -6.52 -35.73
C TYR A 103 -31.70 -7.74 -35.77
N GLN A 104 -31.17 -8.06 -36.96
CA GLN A 104 -30.11 -9.04 -37.12
C GLN A 104 -28.84 -8.52 -36.45
N VAL A 105 -28.15 -9.41 -35.73
CA VAL A 105 -26.84 -9.10 -35.16
C VAL A 105 -25.74 -9.61 -36.07
N GLU A 106 -24.67 -8.84 -36.17
CA GLU A 106 -23.47 -9.17 -36.93
C GLU A 106 -22.38 -9.60 -35.95
N PHE A 107 -21.64 -10.64 -36.32
CA PHE A 107 -20.51 -11.15 -35.56
C PHE A 107 -19.24 -10.70 -36.26
N GLN A 108 -18.46 -9.87 -35.59
CA GLN A 108 -17.18 -9.41 -36.11
C GLN A 108 -16.05 -10.08 -35.33
N ALA A 109 -15.13 -10.71 -36.07
CA ALA A 109 -13.86 -11.15 -35.50
C ALA A 109 -13.05 -9.88 -35.25
N CYS A 110 -12.77 -9.60 -33.99
CA CYS A 110 -11.77 -8.60 -33.68
C CYS A 110 -10.42 -9.30 -33.83
N GLU A 111 -9.66 -8.92 -34.86
CA GLU A 111 -8.23 -9.17 -34.83
C GLU A 111 -7.74 -8.61 -33.51
N SER A 112 -7.04 -9.42 -32.73
CA SER A 112 -6.34 -8.92 -31.56
C SER A 112 -5.32 -7.90 -32.07
N GLN A 113 -5.75 -6.63 -32.18
CA GLN A 113 -4.89 -5.52 -32.55
C GLN A 113 -3.99 -5.24 -31.35
N SER A 114 -2.99 -6.10 -31.22
CA SER A 114 -1.67 -5.68 -30.79
C SER A 114 -1.27 -4.48 -31.66
N GLN A 115 -1.02 -3.33 -31.02
CA GLN A 115 -0.44 -2.08 -31.55
C GLN A 115 -1.41 -0.97 -32.02
N GLN A 116 -1.88 -0.16 -31.06
CA GLN A 116 -1.59 1.30 -30.95
C GLN A 116 -2.48 1.98 -29.88
N ALA A 117 -2.55 1.38 -28.70
CA ALA A 117 -2.42 2.13 -27.46
C ALA A 117 -1.16 1.59 -26.80
N VAL A 118 -0.30 2.47 -26.29
CA VAL A 118 0.92 2.11 -25.56
C VAL A 118 0.51 1.50 -24.21
N TYR A 119 -0.07 0.31 -24.25
CA TYR A 119 -0.06 -0.62 -23.14
C TYR A 119 1.11 -1.54 -23.42
N LEU A 120 2.18 -1.30 -22.66
CA LEU A 120 3.26 -2.25 -22.47
C LEU A 120 2.63 -3.63 -22.26
N SER A 121 3.02 -4.56 -23.13
CA SER A 121 2.77 -5.99 -22.99
C SER A 121 2.79 -6.43 -21.52
N ASP A 122 1.73 -7.10 -21.07
CA ASP A 122 1.69 -7.79 -19.78
C ASP A 122 2.58 -9.06 -19.75
N GLU A 123 3.52 -9.19 -20.69
CA GLU A 123 4.65 -10.12 -20.65
C GLU A 123 5.95 -9.49 -20.13
N ALA A 124 6.01 -8.16 -20.00
CA ALA A 124 7.11 -7.48 -19.32
C ALA A 124 6.62 -6.95 -17.99
N GLN A 125 6.62 -7.78 -16.94
CA GLN A 125 6.42 -7.27 -15.58
C GLN A 125 7.33 -6.05 -15.37
N PRO A 126 6.84 -4.98 -14.71
CA PRO A 126 7.68 -3.83 -14.37
C PRO A 126 8.99 -4.31 -13.77
N ARG A 127 10.12 -3.76 -14.23
CA ARG A 127 11.46 -4.20 -13.77
C ARG A 127 11.75 -3.84 -12.31
N VAL A 128 10.95 -2.95 -11.73
CA VAL A 128 11.06 -2.48 -10.36
C VAL A 128 9.73 -2.72 -9.65
N SER A 129 9.78 -3.07 -8.37
CA SER A 129 8.58 -3.28 -7.56
C SER A 129 7.85 -1.95 -7.35
N GLU A 130 6.53 -2.00 -7.27
CA GLU A 130 5.68 -0.81 -7.17
C GLU A 130 4.75 -0.92 -5.97
N GLY A 131 4.49 0.21 -5.33
CA GLY A 131 3.47 0.32 -4.29
C GLY A 131 2.20 0.97 -4.84
N PRO A 132 1.26 1.32 -3.96
CA PRO A 132 -0.01 1.92 -4.36
C PRO A 132 0.18 3.29 -5.00
N ARG A 133 -0.73 3.62 -5.91
CA ARG A 133 -0.86 4.94 -6.53
C ARG A 133 -1.73 5.84 -5.68
N LEU A 134 -1.18 6.99 -5.30
CA LEU A 134 -1.85 8.00 -4.49
C LEU A 134 -2.14 9.22 -5.33
N PHE A 135 -3.41 9.54 -5.52
CA PHE A 135 -3.84 10.82 -6.07
C PHE A 135 -4.06 11.83 -4.94
N VAL A 136 -3.54 13.05 -5.09
CA VAL A 136 -3.73 14.10 -4.09
C VAL A 136 -4.54 15.25 -4.68
N HIS A 137 -5.60 15.62 -3.98
CA HIS A 137 -6.51 16.70 -4.36
C HIS A 137 -6.66 17.74 -3.24
N PHE A 138 -6.70 19.01 -3.61
CA PHE A 138 -6.91 20.12 -2.69
C PHE A 138 -8.13 20.91 -3.14
N GLN A 139 -9.05 21.20 -2.22
CA GLN A 139 -10.24 21.98 -2.49
C GLN A 139 -10.53 22.98 -1.37
N MET A 140 -11.07 24.15 -1.75
CA MET A 140 -11.62 25.13 -0.81
C MET A 140 -13.12 24.85 -0.67
N VAL A 141 -13.61 24.74 0.56
CA VAL A 141 -15.04 24.49 0.83
C VAL A 141 -15.67 25.78 1.34
N HIS A 142 -16.41 26.46 0.46
CA HIS A 142 -17.18 27.69 0.73
C HIS A 142 -16.36 28.94 1.16
N GLY A 143 -16.80 30.12 0.68
CA GLY A 143 -16.36 31.43 1.16
C GLY A 143 -15.40 32.19 0.23
N ASP A 144 -15.62 33.49 0.10
CA ASP A 144 -14.83 34.45 -0.67
C ASP A 144 -13.56 34.87 0.11
N HIS A 145 -12.81 33.87 0.61
CA HIS A 145 -11.64 34.08 1.47
C HIS A 145 -10.37 34.11 0.63
N SER A 146 -10.15 35.23 -0.06
CA SER A 146 -8.94 35.55 -0.84
C SER A 146 -7.64 35.22 -0.09
N ASP A 147 -7.65 35.43 1.23
CA ASP A 147 -6.46 35.42 2.06
C ASP A 147 -5.96 34.01 2.41
N ALA A 148 -6.79 32.97 2.23
CA ALA A 148 -6.42 31.58 2.50
C ALA A 148 -5.71 30.89 1.33
N TYR A 149 -5.85 31.42 0.10
CA TYR A 149 -5.27 30.81 -1.10
C TYR A 149 -3.73 30.69 -1.05
N PRO A 150 -2.95 31.70 -0.64
CA PRO A 150 -1.50 31.58 -0.57
C PRO A 150 -1.04 30.44 0.33
N LEU A 151 -1.70 30.26 1.50
CA LEU A 151 -1.39 29.16 2.39
C LEU A 151 -1.77 27.82 1.77
N LEU A 152 -2.93 27.71 1.12
CA LEU A 152 -3.34 26.47 0.44
C LEU A 152 -2.35 26.09 -0.67
N TYR A 153 -1.92 27.02 -1.51
CA TYR A 153 -0.92 26.76 -2.55
C TYR A 153 0.41 26.32 -1.94
N LYS A 154 0.82 26.93 -0.82
CA LYS A 154 2.02 26.54 -0.08
C LYS A 154 1.89 25.12 0.48
N VAL A 155 0.82 24.81 1.21
CA VAL A 155 0.57 23.49 1.80
C VAL A 155 0.50 22.42 0.72
N ARG A 156 -0.18 22.70 -0.40
CA ARG A 156 -0.21 21.81 -1.56
C ARG A 156 1.17 21.56 -2.15
N GLY A 157 1.92 22.63 -2.43
CA GLY A 157 3.26 22.54 -3.01
C GLY A 157 4.22 21.76 -2.12
N ASP A 158 4.24 22.10 -0.83
CA ASP A 158 5.07 21.45 0.18
C ASP A 158 4.68 19.96 0.31
N LEU A 159 3.40 19.62 0.45
CA LEU A 159 2.94 18.23 0.58
C LEU A 159 3.23 17.40 -0.68
N LEU A 160 3.01 17.92 -1.88
CA LEU A 160 3.33 17.18 -3.12
C LEU A 160 4.84 16.91 -3.21
N LEU A 161 5.67 17.89 -2.85
CA LEU A 161 7.12 17.72 -2.80
C LEU A 161 7.52 16.67 -1.77
N ILE A 162 6.96 16.74 -0.55
CA ILE A 162 7.24 15.80 0.54
C ILE A 162 6.81 14.38 0.14
N LEU A 163 5.58 14.20 -0.34
CA LEU A 163 5.03 12.90 -0.75
C LEU A 163 5.83 12.28 -1.90
N SER A 164 6.39 13.10 -2.81
CA SER A 164 7.22 12.60 -3.92
C SER A 164 8.52 11.90 -3.46
N ARG A 165 8.96 12.14 -2.21
CA ARG A 165 10.16 11.52 -1.62
C ARG A 165 9.90 10.12 -1.08
N PHE A 166 8.64 9.70 -0.96
CA PHE A 166 8.28 8.34 -0.51
C PHE A 166 8.35 7.37 -1.69
N ARG A 167 9.39 6.52 -1.72
CA ARG A 167 9.62 5.57 -2.82
C ARG A 167 8.67 4.37 -2.81
N ASN A 168 7.96 4.15 -1.71
CA ASN A 168 7.01 3.04 -1.55
C ASN A 168 5.61 3.36 -2.10
N ILE A 169 5.40 4.54 -2.67
CA ILE A 169 4.14 4.95 -3.30
C ILE A 169 4.40 5.48 -4.71
N ARG A 170 3.33 5.62 -5.51
CA ARG A 170 3.36 6.37 -6.77
C ARG A 170 2.46 7.57 -6.68
N LEU A 171 3.05 8.76 -6.61
CA LEU A 171 2.29 10.00 -6.53
C LEU A 171 1.71 10.38 -7.90
N VAL A 172 0.42 10.69 -7.93
CA VAL A 172 -0.29 11.27 -9.06
C VAL A 172 -0.95 12.57 -8.62
N SER A 173 -0.91 13.60 -9.45
CA SER A 173 -1.54 14.88 -9.16
C SER A 173 -2.07 15.51 -10.44
N SER A 174 -3.21 16.21 -10.35
CA SER A 174 -3.75 17.02 -11.45
C SER A 174 -3.21 18.44 -11.39
N ALA A 175 -2.93 19.04 -12.55
CA ALA A 175 -2.50 20.44 -12.65
C ALA A 175 -3.60 21.45 -12.24
N SER A 176 -4.88 21.06 -12.30
CA SER A 176 -6.01 21.93 -11.96
C SER A 176 -6.30 21.95 -10.45
N MET A 177 -6.52 23.14 -9.90
CA MET A 177 -7.28 23.33 -8.67
C MET A 177 -8.77 23.41 -9.07
N ASP A 178 -9.46 22.28 -9.17
CA ASP A 178 -10.92 22.31 -9.40
C ASP A 178 -11.61 22.80 -8.13
N THR A 179 -11.89 24.09 -8.07
CA THR A 179 -12.46 24.82 -6.92
C THR A 179 -13.98 24.68 -6.78
N GLY A 180 -14.66 23.89 -7.63
CA GLY A 180 -16.10 24.03 -7.83
C GLY A 180 -17.02 22.99 -7.18
N HIS A 181 -16.56 21.77 -6.89
CA HIS A 181 -17.47 20.67 -6.54
C HIS A 181 -16.96 19.76 -5.42
N PRO A 182 -17.77 19.50 -4.37
CA PRO A 182 -17.45 18.49 -3.38
C PRO A 182 -17.25 17.14 -4.07
N ILE A 183 -16.30 16.36 -3.56
CA ILE A 183 -15.98 15.01 -4.05
C ILE A 183 -17.19 14.11 -3.76
N SER A 184 -18.09 13.97 -4.75
CA SER A 184 -19.17 12.98 -4.73
C SER A 184 -18.60 11.61 -5.11
N GLY A 185 -19.33 10.52 -4.81
CA GLY A 185 -18.91 9.15 -5.17
C GLY A 185 -18.71 8.90 -6.69
N GLN A 186 -19.12 9.83 -7.57
CA GLN A 186 -18.74 9.82 -8.98
C GLN A 186 -17.25 10.14 -9.18
N ARG A 187 -16.69 11.05 -8.38
CA ARG A 187 -15.32 11.54 -8.54
C ARG A 187 -14.26 10.52 -8.09
N LEU A 188 -14.57 9.62 -7.15
CA LEU A 188 -13.67 8.51 -6.77
C LEU A 188 -13.49 7.50 -7.91
N ARG A 189 -14.58 7.17 -8.62
CA ARG A 189 -14.51 6.33 -9.83
C ARG A 189 -13.74 7.01 -10.94
N ASP A 190 -13.97 8.31 -11.17
CA ASP A 190 -13.20 9.06 -12.15
C ASP A 190 -11.69 9.05 -11.82
N VAL A 191 -11.32 9.13 -10.54
CA VAL A 191 -9.92 9.03 -10.12
C VAL A 191 -9.33 7.65 -10.44
N TRP A 192 -10.09 6.58 -10.22
CA TRP A 192 -9.67 5.24 -10.63
C TRP A 192 -9.62 5.07 -12.15
N ASP A 193 -10.63 5.52 -12.88
CA ASP A 193 -10.77 5.29 -14.31
C ASP A 193 -9.77 6.11 -15.13
N ILE A 194 -9.52 7.36 -14.73
CA ILE A 194 -8.61 8.29 -15.42
C ILE A 194 -7.16 8.11 -14.94
N TYR A 195 -6.94 8.12 -13.63
CA TYR A 195 -5.58 8.14 -13.07
C TYR A 195 -5.09 6.78 -12.58
N ARG A 196 -5.98 5.77 -12.51
CA ARG A 196 -5.67 4.44 -11.97
C ARG A 196 -5.03 4.54 -10.59
N ALA A 197 -5.51 5.47 -9.76
CA ALA A 197 -4.94 5.71 -8.43
C ALA A 197 -5.71 4.88 -7.40
N ASP A 198 -5.03 3.97 -6.69
CA ASP A 198 -5.59 3.13 -5.62
C ASP A 198 -6.18 3.97 -4.47
N TYR A 199 -5.60 5.15 -4.21
CA TYR A 199 -6.04 6.03 -3.12
C TYR A 199 -6.21 7.47 -3.57
N LEU A 200 -7.15 8.15 -2.91
CA LEU A 200 -7.37 9.59 -2.99
C LEU A 200 -7.10 10.20 -1.61
N LEU A 201 -6.12 11.10 -1.53
CA LEU A 201 -5.93 12.00 -0.38
C LEU A 201 -6.48 13.38 -0.72
N THR A 202 -7.50 13.80 0.02
CA THR A 202 -8.13 15.10 -0.11
C THR A 202 -7.67 16.00 1.02
N CYS A 203 -7.57 17.29 0.74
CA CYS A 203 -7.39 18.32 1.74
C CYS A 203 -8.42 19.42 1.47
N ASP A 204 -9.36 19.52 2.40
CA ASP A 204 -10.47 20.46 2.35
C ASP A 204 -10.17 21.58 3.31
N VAL A 205 -10.17 22.83 2.84
CA VAL A 205 -9.91 23.99 3.69
C VAL A 205 -11.21 24.72 3.99
N ASN A 206 -11.48 24.87 5.28
CA ASN A 206 -12.53 25.72 5.82
C ASN A 206 -11.88 26.95 6.47
N ALA A 207 -12.15 28.13 5.94
CA ALA A 207 -11.61 29.37 6.49
C ALA A 207 -12.54 29.95 7.56
N GLY A 208 -12.07 29.99 8.81
CA GLY A 208 -12.69 30.76 9.89
C GLY A 208 -12.10 32.17 10.00
N SER A 209 -12.63 32.99 10.92
CA SER A 209 -12.15 34.36 11.13
C SER A 209 -10.79 34.45 11.81
N GLU A 210 -10.43 33.46 12.65
CA GLU A 210 -9.19 33.46 13.45
C GLU A 210 -8.30 32.23 13.20
N ALA A 211 -8.82 31.19 12.57
CA ALA A 211 -8.10 29.95 12.27
C ALA A 211 -8.58 29.35 10.95
N LEU A 212 -7.67 28.62 10.29
CA LEU A 212 -7.93 27.82 9.11
C LEU A 212 -8.02 26.36 9.53
N GLU A 213 -9.12 25.69 9.22
CA GLU A 213 -9.27 24.27 9.47
C GLU A 213 -8.99 23.50 8.18
N LEU A 214 -8.00 22.62 8.20
CA LEU A 214 -7.70 21.70 7.12
C LEU A 214 -8.21 20.30 7.48
N CYS A 215 -9.14 19.78 6.70
CA CYS A 215 -9.64 18.43 6.82
C CYS A 215 -8.96 17.55 5.77
N PHE A 216 -8.14 16.61 6.23
CA PHE A 216 -7.53 15.60 5.39
C PHE A 216 -8.37 14.33 5.40
N SER A 217 -8.66 13.76 4.22
CA SER A 217 -9.34 12.48 4.09
C SER A 217 -8.63 11.57 3.10
N LEU A 218 -8.33 10.34 3.52
CA LEU A 218 -7.75 9.30 2.68
C LEU A 218 -8.84 8.25 2.40
N ALA A 219 -9.14 8.05 1.11
CA ALA A 219 -10.10 7.05 0.66
C ALA A 219 -9.45 6.04 -0.29
N HIS A 220 -9.86 4.78 -0.20
CA HIS A 220 -9.51 3.72 -1.14
C HIS A 220 -10.49 3.77 -2.32
N THR A 221 -9.99 4.10 -3.50
CA THR A 221 -10.84 4.38 -4.68
C THR A 221 -11.57 3.16 -5.25
N PRO A 222 -11.04 1.92 -5.20
CA PRO A 222 -11.78 0.75 -5.70
C PRO A 222 -12.99 0.36 -4.84
N THR A 223 -12.96 0.64 -3.52
CA THR A 223 -14.00 0.20 -2.57
C THR A 223 -14.84 1.33 -2.00
N ASP A 224 -14.54 2.60 -2.36
CA ASP A 224 -15.12 3.80 -1.75
C ASP A 224 -14.97 3.86 -0.21
N GLU A 225 -13.99 3.14 0.36
CA GLU A 225 -13.76 3.06 1.80
C GLU A 225 -12.94 4.25 2.31
N THR A 226 -13.38 4.91 3.38
CA THR A 226 -12.58 5.93 4.06
C THR A 226 -11.60 5.27 5.03
N VAL A 227 -10.32 5.35 4.71
CA VAL A 227 -9.23 4.69 5.44
C VAL A 227 -8.77 5.55 6.62
N TRP A 228 -8.73 6.87 6.43
CA TRP A 228 -8.28 7.80 7.47
C TRP A 228 -8.86 9.19 7.27
N ARG A 229 -9.10 9.89 8.37
CA ARG A 229 -9.50 11.30 8.36
C ARG A 229 -8.87 12.02 9.55
N ASN A 230 -8.47 13.26 9.35
CA ASN A 230 -7.96 14.10 10.43
C ASN A 230 -8.24 15.58 10.13
N THR A 231 -8.48 16.35 11.17
CA THR A 231 -8.67 17.80 11.07
C THR A 231 -7.54 18.49 11.83
N VAL A 232 -6.91 19.46 11.18
CA VAL A 232 -5.83 20.27 11.75
C VAL A 232 -6.25 21.73 11.71
N ALA A 233 -6.30 22.36 12.88
CA ALA A 233 -6.46 23.80 12.99
C ALA A 233 -5.10 24.49 12.86
N LEU A 234 -4.99 25.43 11.93
CA LEU A 234 -3.83 26.29 11.76
C LEU A 234 -4.20 27.74 12.06
N PRO A 235 -3.29 28.53 12.66
CA PRO A 235 -3.39 29.98 12.64
C PRO A 235 -3.46 30.49 11.19
N THR A 236 -4.03 31.68 10.98
CA THR A 236 -4.07 32.32 9.65
C THR A 236 -2.67 32.56 9.05
N ALA A 237 -1.66 32.78 9.91
CA ALA A 237 -0.25 32.87 9.54
C ALA A 237 0.58 31.85 10.37
N PRO A 238 0.59 30.56 9.98
CA PRO A 238 1.29 29.53 10.73
C PRO A 238 2.81 29.67 10.59
N CYS A 239 3.56 29.45 11.68
CA CYS A 239 5.02 29.40 11.62
C CYS A 239 5.50 28.09 10.96
N ALA A 240 6.80 28.02 10.66
CA ALA A 240 7.40 26.86 9.99
C ALA A 240 7.24 25.58 10.82
N GLU A 241 7.37 25.66 12.14
CA GLU A 241 7.28 24.54 13.06
C GLU A 241 5.88 23.92 13.06
N THR A 242 4.82 24.76 13.06
CA THR A 242 3.43 24.28 12.99
C THR A 242 3.16 23.55 11.68
N LEU A 243 3.64 24.09 10.56
CA LEU A 243 3.49 23.42 9.26
C LEU A 243 4.26 22.10 9.20
N GLN A 244 5.49 22.07 9.71
CA GLN A 244 6.29 20.84 9.77
C GLN A 244 5.63 19.77 10.63
N ALA A 245 5.07 20.14 11.79
CA ALA A 245 4.35 19.21 12.65
C ALA A 245 3.12 18.62 11.92
N MET A 246 2.34 19.45 11.22
CA MET A 246 1.22 18.99 10.39
C MET A 246 1.71 18.03 9.30
N TYR A 247 2.75 18.39 8.53
CA TYR A 247 3.27 17.53 7.47
C TYR A 247 3.73 16.17 8.01
N ARG A 248 4.45 16.15 9.15
CA ARG A 248 4.86 14.90 9.82
C ARG A 248 3.66 14.06 10.22
N GLN A 249 2.60 14.67 10.77
CA GLN A 249 1.40 13.93 11.16
C GLN A 249 0.69 13.33 9.95
N VAL A 250 0.53 14.09 8.87
CA VAL A 250 -0.12 13.62 7.63
C VAL A 250 0.69 12.49 7.00
N THR A 251 2.02 12.65 6.82
CA THR A 251 2.85 11.61 6.20
C THR A 251 2.95 10.35 7.07
N ALA A 252 3.05 10.50 8.40
CA ALA A 252 3.09 9.38 9.32
C ALA A 252 1.83 8.52 9.24
N ASN A 253 0.64 9.12 9.23
CA ASN A 253 -0.62 8.38 9.22
C ASN A 253 -1.02 7.86 7.83
N THR A 254 -0.46 8.42 6.75
CA THR A 254 -0.83 8.03 5.38
C THR A 254 0.22 7.11 4.74
N VAL A 255 1.43 7.60 4.50
CA VAL A 255 2.39 6.99 3.55
C VAL A 255 3.65 6.42 4.18
N SER A 256 3.89 6.66 5.48
CA SER A 256 5.06 6.12 6.19
C SER A 256 5.05 4.59 6.23
N LEU A 257 6.22 3.96 6.05
CA LEU A 257 6.35 2.50 5.99
C LEU A 257 5.90 1.79 7.28
N HIS A 258 6.31 2.31 8.45
CA HIS A 258 6.05 1.68 9.75
C HIS A 258 4.61 1.86 10.25
N CYS A 259 3.95 2.98 9.93
CA CYS A 259 2.69 3.37 10.57
C CYS A 259 1.63 3.94 9.60
N GLY A 260 1.93 4.02 8.31
CA GLY A 260 1.03 4.59 7.30
C GLY A 260 -0.15 3.67 7.01
N LEU A 261 -1.36 4.15 7.32
CA LEU A 261 -2.60 3.39 7.16
C LEU A 261 -2.88 3.04 5.70
N MET A 262 -2.41 3.84 4.74
CA MET A 262 -2.57 3.55 3.32
C MET A 262 -1.85 2.25 2.93
N LEU A 263 -0.58 2.13 3.30
CA LEU A 263 0.22 0.96 2.96
C LEU A 263 -0.31 -0.30 3.66
N GLN A 264 -0.68 -0.16 4.93
CA GLN A 264 -1.27 -1.25 5.71
C GLN A 264 -2.59 -1.74 5.11
N HIS A 265 -3.51 -0.81 4.82
CA HIS A 265 -4.79 -1.14 4.17
C HIS A 265 -4.55 -1.78 2.80
N TRP A 266 -3.59 -1.29 2.02
CA TRP A 266 -3.30 -1.79 0.68
C TRP A 266 -2.82 -3.25 0.72
N ALA A 267 -1.92 -3.58 1.64
CA ALA A 267 -1.46 -4.96 1.82
C ALA A 267 -2.59 -5.89 2.27
N GLN A 268 -3.43 -5.43 3.22
CA GLN A 268 -4.60 -6.18 3.68
C GLN A 268 -5.64 -6.40 2.59
N HIS A 269 -5.91 -5.39 1.76
CA HIS A 269 -6.81 -5.50 0.61
C HIS A 269 -6.36 -6.64 -0.32
N TRP A 270 -5.08 -6.66 -0.69
CA TRP A 270 -4.53 -7.72 -1.54
C TRP A 270 -4.63 -9.12 -0.91
N ASN A 271 -4.38 -9.26 0.40
CA ASN A 271 -4.50 -10.54 1.09
C ASN A 271 -5.95 -11.06 1.13
N ASN A 272 -6.92 -10.15 1.16
CA ASN A 272 -8.35 -10.48 1.28
C ASN A 272 -9.04 -10.66 -0.08
N THR A 273 -8.39 -10.25 -1.18
CA THR A 273 -8.94 -10.42 -2.53
C THR A 273 -8.80 -11.85 -3.03
N VAL A 274 -9.78 -12.33 -3.82
CA VAL A 274 -9.73 -13.65 -4.48
C VAL A 274 -8.67 -13.69 -5.59
N THR A 275 -8.30 -12.52 -6.13
CA THR A 275 -7.28 -12.35 -7.17
C THR A 275 -5.88 -12.47 -6.59
N SER A 276 -4.98 -13.13 -7.32
CA SER A 276 -3.57 -13.17 -6.92
C SER A 276 -2.92 -11.79 -7.01
N VAL A 277 -2.10 -11.44 -6.03
CA VAL A 277 -1.32 -10.20 -6.02
C VAL A 277 -0.46 -10.09 -7.29
N PRO A 278 -0.51 -8.97 -8.04
CA PRO A 278 0.33 -8.73 -9.21
C PRO A 278 1.82 -8.83 -8.90
N GLY A 279 2.60 -9.40 -9.81
CA GLY A 279 4.02 -9.74 -9.56
C GLY A 279 4.89 -8.58 -9.08
N HIS A 280 4.64 -7.36 -9.58
CA HIS A 280 5.38 -6.16 -9.21
C HIS A 280 4.97 -5.55 -7.86
N HIS A 281 3.84 -5.99 -7.27
CA HIS A 281 3.40 -5.58 -5.92
C HIS A 281 3.79 -6.58 -4.83
N ARG A 282 4.01 -7.85 -5.19
CA ARG A 282 4.21 -8.96 -4.24
C ARG A 282 5.27 -8.70 -3.17
N VAL A 283 6.41 -8.10 -3.54
CA VAL A 283 7.49 -7.80 -2.59
C VAL A 283 7.02 -6.86 -1.49
N LEU A 284 6.39 -5.74 -1.86
CA LEU A 284 5.95 -4.75 -0.88
C LEU A 284 4.77 -5.24 -0.05
N VAL A 285 3.81 -5.95 -0.65
CA VAL A 285 2.69 -6.56 0.10
C VAL A 285 3.21 -7.56 1.14
N ALA A 286 4.09 -8.49 0.73
CA ALA A 286 4.66 -9.48 1.66
C ALA A 286 5.50 -8.81 2.75
N TYR A 287 6.24 -7.74 2.41
CA TYR A 287 7.03 -7.01 3.39
C TYR A 287 6.17 -6.26 4.41
N LEU A 288 5.10 -5.60 3.97
CA LEU A 288 4.15 -4.95 4.88
C LEU A 288 3.44 -5.94 5.80
N ASN A 289 3.08 -7.13 5.29
CA ASN A 289 2.54 -8.21 6.10
C ASN A 289 3.53 -8.66 7.18
N PHE A 290 4.82 -8.81 6.81
CA PHE A 290 5.87 -9.11 7.77
C PHE A 290 6.01 -8.01 8.82
N LEU A 291 6.03 -6.73 8.45
CA LEU A 291 6.13 -5.63 9.40
C LEU A 291 4.94 -5.57 10.38
N GLN A 292 3.77 -6.07 10.01
CA GLN A 292 2.61 -6.18 10.91
C GLN A 292 2.70 -7.37 11.88
N ALA A 293 3.11 -8.54 11.39
CA ALA A 293 3.07 -9.77 12.17
C ALA A 293 4.38 -10.11 12.89
N MET A 294 5.52 -9.70 12.33
CA MET A 294 6.87 -9.94 12.83
C MET A 294 7.10 -11.39 13.26
N SER A 295 6.66 -12.32 12.40
CA SER A 295 6.73 -13.77 12.65
C SER A 295 7.71 -14.45 11.69
N VAL A 296 8.23 -15.62 12.10
CA VAL A 296 9.10 -16.47 11.26
C VAL A 296 8.41 -16.84 9.95
N GLU A 297 7.10 -17.12 10.00
CA GLU A 297 6.28 -17.47 8.83
C GLU A 297 6.23 -16.32 7.81
N THR A 298 5.81 -15.13 8.25
CA THR A 298 5.71 -13.96 7.37
C THR A 298 7.07 -13.50 6.88
N PHE A 299 8.12 -13.62 7.70
CA PHE A 299 9.51 -13.39 7.29
C PHE A 299 9.95 -14.36 6.18
N THR A 300 9.65 -15.66 6.33
CA THR A 300 9.98 -16.68 5.33
C THR A 300 9.27 -16.39 4.00
N GLN A 301 8.00 -15.98 4.07
CA GLN A 301 7.21 -15.61 2.90
C GLN A 301 7.83 -14.42 2.14
N VAL A 302 8.13 -13.30 2.82
CA VAL A 302 8.73 -12.13 2.15
C VAL A 302 10.13 -12.44 1.63
N LEU A 303 10.92 -13.25 2.33
CA LEU A 303 12.24 -13.68 1.89
C LEU A 303 12.16 -14.49 0.59
N GLN A 304 11.23 -15.45 0.50
CA GLN A 304 11.02 -16.24 -0.71
C GLN A 304 10.57 -15.37 -1.89
N VAL A 305 9.61 -14.47 -1.65
CA VAL A 305 9.11 -13.54 -2.68
C VAL A 305 10.23 -12.63 -3.18
N CYS A 306 11.05 -12.07 -2.29
CA CYS A 306 12.20 -11.24 -2.65
C CYS A 306 13.24 -12.01 -3.48
N ARG A 307 13.60 -13.23 -3.06
CA ARG A 307 14.55 -14.08 -3.80
C ARG A 307 14.04 -14.42 -5.20
N GLN A 308 12.77 -14.80 -5.33
CA GLN A 308 12.16 -15.07 -6.62
C GLN A 308 12.16 -13.82 -7.51
N ARG A 309 11.81 -12.67 -6.94
CA ARG A 309 11.80 -11.40 -7.66
C ARG A 309 13.18 -11.02 -8.16
N LEU A 310 14.20 -11.08 -7.31
CA LEU A 310 15.58 -10.71 -7.67
C LEU A 310 16.24 -11.70 -8.62
N LYS A 311 15.79 -12.96 -8.65
CA LYS A 311 16.22 -13.93 -9.68
C LYS A 311 15.77 -13.50 -11.08
N CYS A 312 14.54 -12.99 -11.22
CA CYS A 312 14.00 -12.53 -12.50
C CYS A 312 14.39 -11.08 -12.83
N PHE A 313 14.50 -10.22 -11.80
CA PHE A 313 14.80 -8.79 -11.91
C PHE A 313 15.93 -8.41 -10.94
N PRO A 314 17.20 -8.73 -11.27
CA PRO A 314 18.33 -8.48 -10.38
C PRO A 314 18.57 -7.01 -10.01
N HIS A 315 18.02 -6.09 -10.81
CA HIS A 315 18.14 -4.63 -10.65
C HIS A 315 16.85 -3.98 -10.13
N ASP A 316 15.97 -4.74 -9.48
CA ASP A 316 14.81 -4.18 -8.79
C ASP A 316 15.27 -3.48 -7.50
N SER A 317 15.45 -2.16 -7.56
CA SER A 317 16.00 -1.36 -6.46
C SER A 317 15.22 -1.53 -5.15
N LYS A 318 13.88 -1.59 -5.20
CA LYS A 318 13.05 -1.74 -4.00
C LYS A 318 13.13 -3.13 -3.42
N ALA A 319 13.16 -4.17 -4.26
CA ALA A 319 13.36 -5.53 -3.77
C ALA A 319 14.74 -5.71 -3.13
N LEU A 320 15.77 -5.02 -3.62
CA LEU A 320 17.10 -5.00 -3.00
C LEU A 320 17.08 -4.28 -1.64
N VAL A 321 16.38 -3.14 -1.51
CA VAL A 321 16.21 -2.44 -0.22
C VAL A 321 15.51 -3.35 0.79
N VAL A 322 14.38 -3.96 0.40
CA VAL A 322 13.64 -4.90 1.27
C VAL A 322 14.53 -6.07 1.66
N PHE A 323 15.24 -6.70 0.72
CA PHE A 323 16.08 -7.86 1.01
C PHE A 323 17.23 -7.52 1.96
N ALA A 324 17.85 -6.36 1.79
CA ALA A 324 18.89 -5.88 2.69
C ALA A 324 18.31 -5.53 4.09
N ARG A 325 17.08 -5.01 4.17
CA ARG A 325 16.39 -4.80 5.45
C ARG A 325 16.01 -6.11 6.13
N LEU A 326 15.65 -7.16 5.38
CA LEU A 326 15.45 -8.50 5.93
C LEU A 326 16.73 -9.07 6.52
N CYS A 327 17.91 -8.76 5.95
CA CYS A 327 19.19 -9.13 6.57
C CYS A 327 19.37 -8.48 7.95
N ALA A 328 18.94 -7.23 8.10
CA ALA A 328 18.95 -6.57 9.41
C ALA A 328 18.01 -7.28 10.40
N PHE A 329 16.75 -7.53 9.99
CA PHE A 329 15.77 -8.20 10.84
C PHE A 329 16.14 -9.64 11.20
N ASP A 330 16.74 -10.41 10.28
CA ASP A 330 17.23 -11.78 10.54
C ASP A 330 18.23 -11.80 11.71
N GLY A 331 19.05 -10.75 11.80
CA GLY A 331 19.95 -10.52 12.92
C GLY A 331 19.24 -10.15 14.22
N VAL A 332 18.40 -9.11 14.20
CA VAL A 332 17.73 -8.59 15.41
C VAL A 332 16.76 -9.59 16.02
N LEU A 333 16.08 -10.39 15.18
CA LEU A 333 15.07 -11.37 15.60
C LEU A 333 15.64 -12.79 15.74
N GLN A 334 16.91 -12.99 15.38
CA GLN A 334 17.61 -14.28 15.46
C GLN A 334 16.94 -15.42 14.68
N TYR A 335 16.27 -15.14 13.56
CA TYR A 335 15.61 -16.16 12.74
C TYR A 335 16.60 -17.08 12.02
N ARG A 336 17.77 -16.56 11.62
CA ARG A 336 18.88 -17.31 10.99
C ARG A 336 18.46 -18.01 9.68
N LEU A 337 17.64 -17.34 8.87
CA LEU A 337 17.13 -17.88 7.60
C LEU A 337 17.90 -17.37 6.37
N ILE A 338 18.85 -16.45 6.57
CA ILE A 338 19.67 -15.89 5.50
C ILE A 338 21.11 -16.40 5.65
N GLU A 339 21.49 -17.32 4.76
CA GLU A 339 22.87 -17.78 4.59
C GLU A 339 23.76 -16.64 4.08
N ASP A 340 25.02 -16.61 4.53
CA ASP A 340 26.01 -15.58 4.19
C ASP A 340 25.47 -14.14 4.31
N ARG A 341 24.62 -13.92 5.32
CA ARG A 341 23.86 -12.69 5.56
C ARG A 341 24.66 -11.40 5.36
N ASP A 342 25.89 -11.34 5.87
CA ASP A 342 26.70 -10.13 5.82
C ASP A 342 27.15 -9.80 4.37
N GLN A 343 27.48 -10.83 3.58
CA GLN A 343 27.81 -10.67 2.15
C GLN A 343 26.56 -10.27 1.35
N VAL A 344 25.45 -10.97 1.58
CA VAL A 344 24.16 -10.72 0.92
C VAL A 344 23.67 -9.30 1.19
N TRP A 345 23.71 -8.87 2.45
CA TRP A 345 23.36 -7.51 2.86
C TRP A 345 24.21 -6.48 2.13
N THR A 346 25.54 -6.67 2.15
CA THR A 346 26.48 -5.73 1.52
C THR A 346 26.22 -5.59 0.03
N GLN A 347 25.99 -6.69 -0.68
CA GLN A 347 25.70 -6.68 -2.11
C GLN A 347 24.37 -5.96 -2.41
N ALA A 348 23.30 -6.33 -1.68
CA ALA A 348 21.98 -5.76 -1.91
C ALA A 348 21.92 -4.26 -1.60
N ALA A 349 22.50 -3.83 -0.47
CA ALA A 349 22.53 -2.43 -0.05
C ALA A 349 23.29 -1.54 -1.06
N ARG A 350 24.50 -1.96 -1.48
CA ARG A 350 25.30 -1.23 -2.47
C ARG A 350 24.60 -1.10 -3.81
N LEU A 351 23.99 -2.20 -4.29
CA LEU A 351 23.31 -2.20 -5.57
C LEU A 351 22.04 -1.35 -5.52
N ALA A 352 21.26 -1.40 -4.43
CA ALA A 352 20.08 -0.57 -4.25
C ALA A 352 20.42 0.93 -4.34
N MET A 353 21.45 1.38 -3.63
CA MET A 353 21.91 2.77 -3.68
C MET A 353 22.38 3.20 -5.08
N LYS A 354 23.10 2.31 -5.77
CA LYS A 354 23.57 2.59 -7.14
C LYS A 354 22.40 2.79 -8.12
N LEU A 355 21.30 2.07 -7.91
CA LEU A 355 20.13 2.10 -8.79
C LEU A 355 19.17 3.26 -8.48
N ASP A 356 19.10 3.68 -7.22
CA ASP A 356 18.25 4.80 -6.78
C ASP A 356 18.98 5.64 -5.72
N VAL A 357 19.84 6.55 -6.20
CA VAL A 357 20.66 7.47 -5.38
C VAL A 357 19.81 8.43 -4.56
N GLY A 358 18.53 8.61 -4.91
CA GLY A 358 17.62 9.49 -4.17
C GLY A 358 16.75 8.76 -3.16
N ASN A 359 17.07 7.51 -2.81
CA ASN A 359 16.27 6.69 -1.90
C ASN A 359 16.82 6.71 -0.48
N ALA A 360 16.15 7.45 0.41
CA ALA A 360 16.48 7.55 1.82
C ALA A 360 16.63 6.17 2.51
N GLU A 361 15.75 5.22 2.19
CA GLU A 361 15.77 3.90 2.81
C GLU A 361 16.99 3.07 2.35
N ALA A 362 17.39 3.22 1.07
CA ALA A 362 18.61 2.57 0.56
C ALA A 362 19.87 3.09 1.27
N HIS A 363 19.98 4.41 1.46
CA HIS A 363 21.06 5.02 2.24
C HIS A 363 21.05 4.53 3.70
N SER A 364 19.87 4.49 4.35
CA SER A 364 19.75 4.00 5.72
C SER A 364 20.19 2.53 5.88
N VAL A 365 19.74 1.63 5.00
CA VAL A 365 20.16 0.22 5.02
C VAL A 365 21.67 0.10 4.85
N PHE A 366 22.26 0.89 3.95
CA PHE A 366 23.70 0.85 3.69
C PHE A 366 24.53 1.45 4.82
N ALA A 367 24.02 2.49 5.49
CA ALA A 367 24.63 3.03 6.70
C ALA A 367 24.74 1.95 7.79
N HIS A 368 23.62 1.25 8.07
CA HIS A 368 23.61 0.15 9.03
C HIS A 368 24.53 -0.99 8.61
N ASN A 369 24.56 -1.37 7.32
CA ASN A 369 25.54 -2.34 6.80
C ASN A 369 27.00 -1.90 7.00
N SER A 370 27.29 -0.61 6.84
CA SER A 370 28.64 -0.06 6.98
C SER A 370 29.10 -0.13 8.43
N TYR A 371 28.21 0.14 9.39
CA TYR A 371 28.48 -0.12 10.81
C TYR A 371 28.84 -1.59 11.07
N MET A 372 28.05 -2.54 10.52
CA MET A 372 28.32 -3.98 10.68
C MET A 372 29.71 -4.39 10.16
N ARG A 373 30.23 -3.64 9.19
CA ARG A 373 31.56 -3.85 8.60
C ARG A 373 32.68 -3.08 9.30
N GLY A 374 32.37 -2.35 10.38
CA GLY A 374 33.32 -1.52 11.13
C GLY A 374 33.62 -0.16 10.50
N ASP A 375 32.89 0.25 9.46
CA ASP A 375 33.08 1.54 8.77
C ASP A 375 32.14 2.61 9.37
N TYR A 376 32.51 3.08 10.57
CA TYR A 376 31.68 3.99 11.37
C TYR A 376 31.55 5.39 10.76
N ALA A 377 32.60 5.87 10.09
CA ALA A 377 32.58 7.17 9.43
C ALA A 377 31.60 7.17 8.25
N LEU A 378 31.65 6.12 7.42
CA LEU A 378 30.70 5.95 6.32
C LEU A 378 29.28 5.75 6.84
N CYS A 379 29.09 4.97 7.91
CA CYS A 379 27.79 4.83 8.56
C CYS A 379 27.18 6.20 8.89
N ARG A 380 27.92 7.06 9.62
CA ARG A 380 27.43 8.39 9.99
C ARG A 380 27.07 9.24 8.77
N ALA A 381 27.97 9.32 7.79
CA ALA A 381 27.73 10.12 6.58
C ALA A 381 26.46 9.67 5.83
N GLU A 382 26.24 8.35 5.71
CA GLU A 382 25.09 7.80 4.99
C GLU A 382 23.77 7.95 5.79
N LEU A 383 23.82 7.95 7.12
CA LEU A 383 22.67 8.30 7.96
C LEU A 383 22.20 9.75 7.71
N ASP A 384 23.13 10.68 7.53
CA ASP A 384 22.82 12.08 7.25
C ASP A 384 22.24 12.25 5.84
N VAL A 385 22.78 11.55 4.84
CA VAL A 385 22.24 11.56 3.47
C VAL A 385 20.82 10.99 3.46
N ALA A 386 20.58 9.86 4.15
CA ALA A 386 19.24 9.28 4.27
C ALA A 386 18.23 10.28 4.85
N ARG A 387 18.62 10.97 5.92
CA ARG A 387 17.79 11.97 6.60
C ARG A 387 17.46 13.17 5.72
N GLN A 388 18.45 13.69 4.99
CA GLN A 388 18.26 14.81 4.06
C GLN A 388 17.39 14.43 2.86
N ALA A 389 17.51 13.19 2.37
CA ALA A 389 16.73 12.70 1.25
C ALA A 389 15.22 12.63 1.55
N ASN A 390 14.83 12.29 2.80
CA ASN A 390 13.43 12.33 3.22
C ASN A 390 13.24 12.67 4.72
N PRO A 391 13.24 13.96 5.10
CA PRO A 391 13.17 14.40 6.50
C PRO A 391 11.79 14.24 7.15
N PHE A 392 10.75 13.89 6.37
CA PHE A 392 9.38 13.69 6.83
C PHE A 392 8.98 12.21 6.87
N ASP A 393 9.89 11.29 6.58
CA ASP A 393 9.67 9.86 6.77
C ASP A 393 9.95 9.48 8.22
N LEU A 394 8.89 9.20 8.97
CA LEU A 394 8.97 8.75 10.37
C LEU A 394 9.76 7.44 10.49
N SER A 395 9.69 6.57 9.49
CA SER A 395 10.43 5.29 9.47
C SER A 395 11.92 5.53 9.29
N GLY A 396 12.30 6.39 8.34
CA GLY A 396 13.68 6.84 8.12
C GLY A 396 14.29 7.54 9.33
N GLU A 397 13.57 8.45 9.99
CA GLU A 397 14.04 9.13 11.21
C GLU A 397 14.26 8.13 12.37
N TYR A 398 13.39 7.12 12.51
CA TYR A 398 13.59 6.07 13.50
C TYR A 398 14.88 5.27 13.23
N LEU A 399 15.14 4.94 11.97
CA LEU A 399 16.35 4.23 11.55
C LEU A 399 17.61 5.09 11.72
N HIS A 400 17.51 6.41 11.59
CA HIS A 400 18.57 7.35 11.95
C HIS A 400 18.86 7.31 13.45
N GLY A 401 17.83 7.35 14.29
CA GLY A 401 17.97 7.18 15.75
C GLY A 401 18.63 5.86 16.15
N ILE A 402 18.25 4.75 15.52
CA ILE A 402 18.95 3.46 15.69
C ILE A 402 20.42 3.60 15.32
N GLY A 403 20.73 4.18 14.17
CA GLY A 403 22.09 4.35 13.68
C GLY A 403 22.99 5.14 14.63
N LEU A 404 22.45 6.20 15.25
CA LEU A 404 23.15 6.96 16.30
C LEU A 404 23.44 6.11 17.54
N CYS A 405 22.46 5.33 18.03
CA CYS A 405 22.67 4.40 19.13
C CYS A 405 23.72 3.33 18.79
N MET A 406 23.74 2.84 17.54
CA MET A 406 24.79 1.91 17.06
C MET A 406 26.17 2.55 17.15
N LEU A 407 26.30 3.81 16.73
CA LEU A 407 27.55 4.58 16.79
C LEU A 407 27.98 5.01 18.21
N GLY A 408 27.14 4.75 19.23
CA GLY A 408 27.39 5.11 20.63
C GLY A 408 26.77 6.45 21.06
N ASP A 409 26.11 7.18 20.16
CA ASP A 409 25.46 8.47 20.44
C ASP A 409 24.04 8.26 21.00
N TRP A 410 23.96 7.54 22.12
CA TRP A 410 22.70 7.09 22.72
C TRP A 410 21.77 8.24 23.12
N GLU A 411 22.30 9.32 23.69
CA GLU A 411 21.49 10.45 24.14
C GLU A 411 20.74 11.10 22.97
N GLU A 412 21.44 11.33 21.85
CA GLU A 412 20.85 11.91 20.64
C GLU A 412 19.88 10.94 19.96
N GLY A 413 20.28 9.68 19.79
CA GLY A 413 19.44 8.65 19.18
C GLY A 413 18.12 8.44 19.94
N ILE A 414 18.17 8.36 21.27
CA ILE A 414 16.99 8.20 22.13
C ILE A 414 16.14 9.48 22.15
N ALA A 415 16.75 10.68 22.14
CA ALA A 415 16.01 11.93 22.05
C ALA A 415 15.16 11.99 20.76
N ILE A 416 15.73 11.59 19.63
CA ILE A 416 15.01 11.49 18.35
C ILE A 416 13.86 10.50 18.46
N ILE A 417 14.10 9.27 18.95
CA ILE A 417 13.05 8.25 19.07
C ILE A 417 11.92 8.72 19.98
N LYS A 418 12.23 9.35 21.13
CA LYS A 418 11.22 9.92 22.03
C LYS A 418 10.39 11.01 21.34
N GLN A 419 11.00 11.89 20.54
CA GLN A 419 10.26 12.88 19.75
C GLN A 419 9.34 12.22 18.71
N LEU A 420 9.80 11.17 18.03
CA LEU A 420 8.95 10.42 17.10
C LEU A 420 7.74 9.84 17.82
N MET A 421 7.94 9.28 19.02
CA MET A 421 6.88 8.70 19.86
C MET A 421 5.74 9.68 20.17
N LEU A 422 6.00 10.99 20.20
CA LEU A 422 4.99 12.03 20.42
C LEU A 422 4.11 12.31 19.19
N VAL A 423 4.52 11.90 17.98
CA VAL A 423 3.70 12.09 16.76
C VAL A 423 2.44 11.22 16.87
N PRO A 424 1.21 11.76 16.71
CA PRO A 424 -0.01 10.98 16.88
C PRO A 424 -0.24 10.03 15.70
N CYS A 425 0.30 8.82 15.80
CA CYS A 425 0.12 7.70 14.89
C CYS A 425 0.35 6.37 15.64
N ASN A 426 -0.17 5.27 15.11
CA ASN A 426 0.02 3.95 15.68
C ASN A 426 1.44 3.44 15.37
N LYS A 427 2.30 3.34 16.38
CA LYS A 427 3.70 2.94 16.20
C LYS A 427 3.88 1.46 16.47
N PRO A 428 4.75 0.80 15.69
CA PRO A 428 5.16 -0.55 16.02
C PRO A 428 5.90 -0.63 17.36
N ASP A 429 5.72 -1.76 18.02
CA ASP A 429 6.30 -2.12 19.32
C ASP A 429 7.82 -1.91 19.40
N TRP A 430 8.53 -2.12 18.29
CA TRP A 430 9.99 -1.99 18.26
C TRP A 430 10.49 -0.59 18.59
N TYR A 431 9.66 0.45 18.49
CA TYR A 431 10.00 1.81 18.93
C TYR A 431 10.30 1.89 20.44
N HIS A 432 9.82 0.92 21.22
CA HIS A 432 10.05 0.86 22.66
C HIS A 432 11.33 0.09 23.05
N VAL A 433 11.98 -0.63 22.13
CA VAL A 433 13.15 -1.49 22.45
C VAL A 433 14.37 -0.67 22.86
N LEU A 434 14.75 0.35 22.07
CA LEU A 434 15.90 1.20 22.41
C LEU A 434 15.65 2.08 23.65
N PRO A 435 14.48 2.72 23.82
CA PRO A 435 14.14 3.39 25.08
C PRO A 435 14.18 2.46 26.31
N PHE A 436 13.67 1.22 26.18
CA PHE A 436 13.80 0.20 27.21
C PHE A 436 15.27 -0.06 27.56
N LEU A 437 16.12 -0.37 26.58
CA LEU A 437 17.54 -0.67 26.80
C LEU A 437 18.27 0.51 27.44
N TYR A 438 17.95 1.73 27.01
CA TYR A 438 18.54 2.95 27.53
C TYR A 438 18.19 3.18 29.00
N ALA A 439 16.90 3.05 29.37
CA ALA A 439 16.44 3.17 30.75
C ALA A 439 17.03 2.05 31.64
N PHE A 440 17.01 0.80 31.14
CA PHE A 440 17.53 -0.37 31.83
C PHE A 440 19.01 -0.23 32.18
N ASN A 441 19.83 0.21 31.22
CA ASN A 441 21.27 0.39 31.42
C ASN A 441 21.63 1.53 32.39
N ARG A 442 20.70 2.46 32.63
CA ARG A 442 20.83 3.53 33.63
C ARG A 442 20.30 3.15 35.00
N GLY A 443 19.75 1.94 35.14
CA GLY A 443 19.13 1.47 36.38
C GLY A 443 17.73 2.04 36.65
N ASP A 444 17.13 2.75 35.68
CA ASP A 444 15.73 3.18 35.77
C ASP A 444 14.81 2.05 35.33
N TYR A 445 14.63 1.07 36.23
CA TYR A 445 13.86 -0.14 35.93
C TYR A 445 12.35 0.13 35.84
N LEU A 446 11.86 1.25 36.38
CA LEU A 446 10.46 1.65 36.25
C LEU A 446 10.18 2.17 34.83
N GLU A 447 11.01 3.08 34.31
CA GLU A 447 10.91 3.53 32.91
C GLU A 447 11.17 2.36 31.94
N ALA A 448 12.12 1.49 32.26
CA ALA A 448 12.39 0.29 31.47
C ALA A 448 11.15 -0.63 31.39
N LEU A 449 10.49 -0.90 32.52
CA LEU A 449 9.26 -1.70 32.54
C LEU A 449 8.14 -1.04 31.74
N ALA A 450 7.97 0.29 31.87
CA ALA A 450 6.96 1.03 31.12
C ALA A 450 7.13 0.86 29.60
N HIS A 451 8.36 0.89 29.10
CA HIS A 451 8.62 0.57 27.68
C HIS A 451 8.41 -0.91 27.37
N ALA A 452 8.86 -1.82 28.24
CA ALA A 452 8.74 -3.27 28.05
C ALA A 452 7.28 -3.75 27.95
N GLU A 453 6.35 -3.11 28.66
CA GLU A 453 4.91 -3.40 28.59
C GLU A 453 4.27 -3.07 27.24
N HIS A 454 4.91 -2.23 26.41
CA HIS A 454 4.45 -1.93 25.07
C HIS A 454 5.02 -2.89 24.01
N ILE A 455 5.98 -3.74 24.36
CA ILE A 455 6.62 -4.67 23.41
C ILE A 455 5.89 -6.02 23.44
N GLN A 456 4.82 -6.14 22.66
CA GLN A 456 3.96 -7.33 22.62
C GLN A 456 4.30 -8.25 21.43
N GLN A 457 4.62 -7.68 20.27
CA GLN A 457 4.80 -8.37 18.99
C GLN A 457 6.12 -7.95 18.32
N PHE A 458 7.25 -8.36 18.90
CA PHE A 458 8.57 -8.15 18.32
C PHE A 458 9.56 -9.25 18.71
N GLY A 459 9.32 -10.48 18.23
CA GLY A 459 10.16 -11.64 18.56
C GLY A 459 10.24 -11.90 20.07
N TYR A 460 11.44 -12.20 20.56
CA TYR A 460 11.70 -12.49 21.98
C TYR A 460 11.84 -11.25 22.86
N TRP A 461 11.90 -10.05 22.27
CA TRP A 461 12.26 -8.81 22.97
C TRP A 461 11.27 -8.45 24.07
N GLY A 462 9.98 -8.72 23.86
CA GLY A 462 8.93 -8.41 24.83
C GLY A 462 9.11 -9.19 26.13
N GLU A 463 9.16 -10.52 26.02
CA GLU A 463 9.34 -11.42 27.17
C GLU A 463 10.67 -11.13 27.87
N VAL A 464 11.76 -10.93 27.13
CA VAL A 464 13.07 -10.57 27.70
C VAL A 464 13.00 -9.26 28.48
N ALA A 465 12.47 -8.20 27.87
CA ALA A 465 12.44 -6.87 28.47
C ALA A 465 11.61 -6.83 29.76
N ARG A 466 10.44 -7.49 29.76
CA ARG A 466 9.60 -7.60 30.95
C ARG A 466 10.25 -8.48 32.02
N CYS A 467 10.84 -9.61 31.63
CA CYS A 467 11.49 -10.54 32.56
C CYS A 467 12.58 -9.85 33.38
N VAL A 468 13.52 -9.17 32.70
CA VAL A 468 14.63 -8.49 33.39
C VAL A 468 14.16 -7.29 34.20
N SER A 469 13.17 -6.54 33.71
CA SER A 469 12.64 -5.37 34.43
C SER A 469 11.91 -5.80 35.71
N TYR A 470 11.06 -6.83 35.64
CA TYR A 470 10.40 -7.38 36.83
C TYR A 470 11.39 -7.93 37.85
N TYR A 471 12.48 -8.57 37.40
CA TYR A 471 13.50 -9.10 38.30
C TYR A 471 14.16 -7.99 39.11
N HIS A 472 14.63 -6.92 38.45
CA HIS A 472 15.27 -5.79 39.12
C HIS A 472 14.32 -4.97 40.00
N LEU A 473 13.02 -5.01 39.73
CA LEU A 473 11.97 -4.41 40.58
C LEU A 473 11.54 -5.32 41.75
N GLY A 474 12.11 -6.52 41.90
CA GLY A 474 11.76 -7.47 42.96
C GLY A 474 10.44 -8.22 42.73
N HIS A 475 9.85 -8.12 41.53
CA HIS A 475 8.62 -8.82 41.13
C HIS A 475 8.94 -10.23 40.60
N TYR A 476 9.59 -11.06 41.41
CA TYR A 476 10.17 -12.35 40.99
C TYR A 476 9.16 -13.32 40.38
N SER A 477 7.92 -13.38 40.89
CA SER A 477 6.87 -14.24 40.34
C SER A 477 6.49 -13.86 38.90
N ARG A 478 6.44 -12.56 38.60
CA ARG A 478 6.17 -12.05 37.24
C ARG A 478 7.38 -12.27 36.32
N ALA A 479 8.59 -12.02 36.83
CA ALA A 479 9.82 -12.31 36.09
C ALA A 479 9.90 -13.79 35.69
N GLN A 480 9.57 -14.69 36.61
CA GLN A 480 9.55 -16.13 36.36
C GLN A 480 8.48 -16.52 35.34
N ALA A 481 7.29 -15.90 35.37
CA ALA A 481 6.26 -16.15 34.38
C ALA A 481 6.69 -15.74 32.96
N GLU A 482 7.32 -14.58 32.80
CA GLU A 482 7.87 -14.15 31.50
C GLU A 482 9.02 -15.05 31.04
N TRP A 483 9.88 -15.50 31.97
CA TRP A 483 10.94 -16.46 31.70
C TRP A 483 10.42 -17.80 31.17
N MET A 484 9.37 -18.35 31.80
CA MET A 484 8.74 -19.59 31.32
C MET A 484 8.18 -19.43 29.90
N ARG A 485 7.53 -18.30 29.59
CA ARG A 485 7.04 -18.01 28.24
C ARG A 485 8.18 -17.90 27.23
N LEU A 486 9.30 -17.28 27.61
CA LEU A 486 10.50 -17.17 26.77
C LEU A 486 11.07 -18.56 26.45
N GLN A 487 11.17 -19.44 27.46
CA GLN A 487 11.62 -20.82 27.28
C GLN A 487 10.69 -21.64 26.38
N GLU A 488 9.38 -21.48 26.54
CA GLU A 488 8.37 -22.19 25.75
C GLU A 488 8.40 -21.76 24.27
N LYS A 489 8.44 -20.45 24.01
CA LYS A 489 8.36 -19.90 22.65
C LYS A 489 9.70 -19.90 21.91
N TYR A 490 10.81 -19.72 22.64
CA TYR A 490 12.14 -19.51 22.05
C TYR A 490 13.23 -20.37 22.71
N PRO A 491 13.08 -21.71 22.75
CA PRO A 491 14.03 -22.59 23.44
C PRO A 491 15.45 -22.48 22.87
N ASP A 492 15.59 -22.33 21.55
CA ASP A 492 16.89 -22.25 20.86
C ASP A 492 17.69 -20.98 21.18
N LEU A 493 16.99 -19.91 21.58
CA LEU A 493 17.62 -18.66 22.01
C LEU A 493 18.46 -18.88 23.28
N LEU A 494 18.00 -19.76 24.17
CA LEU A 494 18.58 -19.99 25.50
C LEU A 494 19.59 -21.15 25.53
N CYS A 495 19.49 -22.11 24.61
CA CYS A 495 20.39 -23.28 24.57
C CYS A 495 21.81 -22.96 24.07
N ASN A 496 22.02 -21.84 23.37
CA ASN A 496 23.33 -21.51 22.83
C ASN A 496 24.18 -20.72 23.84
N LYS A 497 25.34 -21.29 24.24
CA LYS A 497 26.38 -20.61 25.04
C LYS A 497 26.93 -19.31 24.42
N ARG A 498 26.55 -18.98 23.18
CA ARG A 498 26.74 -17.68 22.53
C ARG A 498 25.51 -16.80 22.66
N LEU A 499 25.05 -16.57 23.90
CA LEU A 499 24.30 -15.36 24.29
C LEU A 499 25.25 -14.15 24.24
N SER A 500 25.89 -13.94 23.09
CA SER A 500 26.70 -12.78 22.76
C SER A 500 26.03 -12.17 21.54
N ASP A 501 25.03 -11.33 21.79
CA ASP A 501 24.35 -10.52 20.79
C ASP A 501 25.27 -9.37 20.33
N SER A 502 26.50 -9.70 19.93
CA SER A 502 27.60 -8.76 19.68
C SER A 502 27.50 -8.09 18.31
N ARG A 503 26.31 -8.08 17.70
CA ARG A 503 26.17 -7.83 16.27
C ARG A 503 25.37 -6.58 15.92
N PHE A 504 24.43 -6.10 16.75
CA PHE A 504 23.62 -4.93 16.36
C PHE A 504 23.91 -3.63 17.11
N LEU A 505 24.30 -3.70 18.38
CA LEU A 505 24.73 -2.57 19.23
C LEU A 505 26.01 -3.00 19.98
N SER A 506 26.73 -2.09 20.63
CA SER A 506 27.95 -2.44 21.36
C SER A 506 27.71 -3.53 22.41
N ASP A 507 28.70 -4.40 22.66
CA ASP A 507 28.61 -5.49 23.65
C ASP A 507 28.19 -4.99 25.04
N THR A 508 28.59 -3.77 25.39
CA THR A 508 28.21 -3.09 26.64
C THR A 508 26.71 -2.84 26.77
N ALA A 509 26.01 -2.56 25.66
CA ALA A 509 24.59 -2.21 25.69
C ALA A 509 23.68 -3.38 26.09
N PHE A 510 24.14 -4.61 25.86
CA PHE A 510 23.37 -5.82 26.17
C PHE A 510 23.92 -6.59 27.38
N GLN A 511 25.10 -6.23 27.88
CA GLN A 511 25.78 -6.98 28.94
C GLN A 511 24.91 -7.11 30.20
N GLY A 512 24.26 -6.02 30.64
CA GLY A 512 23.39 -6.04 31.82
C GLY A 512 22.17 -6.96 31.65
N LEU A 513 21.54 -6.91 30.48
CA LEU A 513 20.39 -7.74 30.13
C LEU A 513 20.74 -9.23 30.15
N TRP A 514 21.80 -9.62 29.43
CA TRP A 514 22.21 -11.03 29.37
C TRP A 514 22.75 -11.56 30.70
N THR A 515 23.42 -10.71 31.48
CA THR A 515 23.88 -11.08 32.83
C THR A 515 22.68 -11.36 33.74
N THR A 516 21.65 -10.52 33.68
CA THR A 516 20.40 -10.70 34.45
C THR A 516 19.67 -11.99 34.05
N LEU A 517 19.53 -12.26 32.75
CA LEU A 517 18.91 -13.50 32.28
C LEU A 517 19.71 -14.74 32.71
N ARG A 518 21.05 -14.67 32.75
CA ARG A 518 21.87 -15.78 33.25
C ARG A 518 21.76 -15.99 34.76
N SER A 519 21.48 -14.96 35.55
CA SER A 519 21.22 -15.12 36.99
C SER A 519 19.85 -15.71 37.30
N LEU A 520 18.96 -15.79 36.31
CA LEU A 520 17.65 -16.43 36.41
C LEU A 520 17.70 -17.93 36.05
N LEU A 521 18.81 -18.41 35.47
CA LEU A 521 19.17 -19.83 35.32
C LEU A 521 19.67 -20.39 36.66
#